data_AF-A0A940U1S1-F1
#
_entry.id   AF-A0A940U1S1-F1
#
_cell.length_a   1.000
_cell.length_b   1.000
_cell.length_c   1.000
_cell.angle_alpha   90.00
_cell.angle_beta   90.00
_cell.angle_gamma   90.00
#
_symmetry.space_group_name_H-M   'P 1'
#
loop_
_entity.id
_entity.type
_entity.pdbx_description
1 polymer ?
#
loop_
_entity_poly.entity_id
_entity_poly.type
_entity_poly.pdbx_seq_one_letter_code
_entity_poly.pdbx_strand_id
1 'polypeptide(L)'
;MTDEMNPEEKDGEEGDSLSEEEALLDQITVTPEDSAQFPSELILETQAPLHDEQRQTVYQKILQLTVPQKIRLAMLGNREARNILIQDRNRIISMAVLRSPKLSENDALSYAQQRNLPQDVFAVLGKNKRWTKYYPVKLALVNNPKTPLHISMRFIEYLTERDLKALSRNKNVSSVLNQSARNTLQKRGKQA
;
A
#
# COMPACT_ATOMS: atom_id res chain seq x y z
N MET A 1 41.00 24.44 20.26
CA MET A 1 40.11 23.70 21.18
C MET A 1 38.89 23.36 20.36
N THR A 2 38.94 22.15 19.80
CA THR A 2 37.92 21.53 18.97
C THR A 2 36.69 21.28 19.81
N ASP A 3 35.53 21.74 19.36
CA ASP A 3 34.26 21.21 19.85
C ASP A 3 33.42 20.87 18.62
N GLU A 4 33.56 19.60 18.21
CA GLU A 4 32.73 18.95 17.22
C GLU A 4 31.33 18.78 17.81
N MET A 5 30.42 19.68 17.49
CA MET A 5 29.02 19.51 17.83
C MET A 5 28.36 18.59 16.79
N ASN A 6 28.39 17.30 17.10
CA ASN A 6 27.60 16.25 16.46
C ASN A 6 26.10 16.50 16.73
N PRO A 7 25.24 16.71 15.72
CA PRO A 7 23.81 16.55 15.92
C PRO A 7 23.49 15.07 15.77
N GLU A 8 23.26 14.42 16.91
CA GLU A 8 22.76 13.06 16.97
C GLU A 8 21.53 12.88 16.06
N GLU A 9 21.62 11.82 15.27
CA GLU A 9 20.60 11.25 14.40
C GLU A 9 19.30 11.06 15.17
N LYS A 10 18.23 11.77 14.76
CA LYS A 10 16.87 11.53 15.23
C LYS A 10 16.15 10.56 14.28
N ASP A 11 16.74 9.39 14.06
CA ASP A 11 16.11 8.29 13.31
C ASP A 11 15.68 7.21 14.33
N GLY A 12 14.40 7.22 14.75
CA GLY A 12 13.96 6.19 15.70
C GLY A 12 12.49 6.10 16.14
N GLU A 13 11.57 7.00 15.75
CA GLU A 13 10.20 6.97 16.29
C GLU A 13 9.14 6.31 15.39
N GLU A 14 9.46 5.92 14.15
CA GLU A 14 8.45 5.35 13.22
C GLU A 14 8.16 3.84 13.43
N GLY A 15 8.94 3.15 14.26
CA GLY A 15 8.79 1.71 14.49
C GLY A 15 7.65 1.33 15.43
N ASP A 16 7.32 2.20 16.39
CA ASP A 16 6.43 1.91 17.51
C ASP A 16 4.94 2.09 17.15
N SER A 17 4.63 3.09 16.32
CA SER A 17 3.26 3.41 15.92
C SER A 17 2.59 2.33 15.07
N LEU A 18 3.37 1.62 14.24
CA LEU A 18 2.84 0.52 13.42
C LEU A 18 2.42 -0.67 14.28
N SER A 19 3.18 -0.98 15.33
CA SER A 19 2.83 -2.06 16.27
C SER A 19 1.57 -1.74 17.07
N GLU A 20 1.37 -0.49 17.47
CA GLU A 20 0.17 -0.08 18.19
C GLU A 20 -1.09 -0.14 17.32
N GLU A 21 -1.04 0.35 16.07
CA GLU A 21 -2.16 0.26 15.13
C GLU A 21 -2.50 -1.20 14.77
N GLU A 22 -1.47 -2.03 14.60
CA GLU A 22 -1.60 -3.48 14.36
C GLU A 22 -2.29 -4.18 15.54
N ALA A 23 -1.91 -3.83 16.78
CA ALA A 23 -2.52 -4.36 18.00
C ALA A 23 -3.98 -3.90 18.21
N LEU A 24 -4.32 -2.69 17.78
CA LEU A 24 -5.72 -2.20 17.80
C LEU A 24 -6.60 -2.98 16.82
N LEU A 25 -6.08 -3.30 15.64
CA LEU A 25 -6.82 -4.09 14.65
C LEU A 25 -7.05 -5.53 15.10
N ASP A 26 -6.11 -6.13 15.84
CA ASP A 26 -6.24 -7.50 16.36
C ASP A 26 -7.33 -7.65 17.43
N GLN A 27 -7.63 -6.56 18.16
CA GLN A 27 -8.74 -6.54 19.13
C GLN A 27 -10.11 -6.47 18.47
N ILE A 28 -10.18 -6.06 17.20
CA ILE A 28 -11.45 -5.92 16.47
C ILE A 28 -11.77 -7.27 15.82
N THR A 29 -12.64 -8.03 16.47
CA THR A 29 -13.22 -9.24 15.87
C THR A 29 -14.31 -8.83 14.88
N VAL A 30 -14.09 -9.11 13.59
CA VAL A 30 -15.08 -8.87 12.53
C VAL A 30 -15.72 -10.19 12.15
N THR A 31 -17.04 -10.28 12.32
CA THR A 31 -17.78 -11.51 11.96
C THR A 31 -18.60 -11.29 10.68
N PRO A 32 -18.96 -12.36 9.94
CA PRO A 32 -19.81 -12.21 8.75
C PRO A 32 -21.15 -11.53 9.04
N GLU A 33 -21.69 -11.68 10.26
CA GLU A 33 -22.95 -11.06 10.70
C GLU A 33 -22.87 -9.53 10.76
N ASP A 34 -21.66 -8.97 10.98
CA ASP A 34 -21.45 -7.52 10.95
C ASP A 34 -21.78 -6.91 9.57
N SER A 35 -21.78 -7.72 8.50
CA SER A 35 -22.15 -7.24 7.16
C SER A 35 -23.58 -6.74 7.08
N ALA A 36 -24.48 -7.23 7.95
CA ALA A 36 -25.88 -6.79 8.01
C ALA A 36 -26.05 -5.35 8.52
N GLN A 37 -25.01 -4.78 9.15
CA GLN A 37 -25.01 -3.39 9.63
C GLN A 37 -24.76 -2.37 8.52
N PHE A 38 -24.38 -2.82 7.32
CA PHE A 38 -24.03 -1.97 6.20
C PHE A 38 -25.06 -2.08 5.07
N PRO A 39 -25.30 -0.99 4.30
CA PRO A 39 -26.07 -1.07 3.07
C PRO A 39 -25.55 -2.17 2.14
N SER A 40 -26.46 -2.95 1.57
CA SER A 40 -26.11 -4.08 0.67
C SER A 40 -25.22 -3.65 -0.50
N GLU A 41 -25.41 -2.43 -1.01
CA GLU A 41 -24.57 -1.79 -2.04
C GLU A 41 -23.08 -1.71 -1.68
N LEU A 42 -22.73 -1.68 -0.38
CA LEU A 42 -21.34 -1.61 0.10
C LEU A 42 -20.74 -2.99 0.36
N ILE A 43 -21.57 -4.04 0.41
CA ILE A 43 -21.17 -5.41 0.74
C ILE A 43 -21.15 -6.30 -0.49
N LEU A 44 -22.16 -6.18 -1.35
CA LEU A 44 -22.31 -6.98 -2.56
C LEU A 44 -21.36 -6.49 -3.65
N GLU A 45 -20.63 -7.43 -4.25
CA GLU A 45 -19.81 -7.14 -5.42
C GLU A 45 -20.73 -6.89 -6.62
N THR A 46 -20.61 -5.70 -7.22
CA THR A 46 -21.39 -5.33 -8.40
C THR A 46 -20.53 -5.54 -9.64
N GLN A 47 -21.03 -6.31 -10.62
CA GLN A 47 -20.31 -6.58 -11.87
C GLN A 47 -20.35 -5.40 -12.84
N ALA A 48 -21.36 -4.54 -12.73
CA ALA A 48 -21.47 -3.33 -13.53
C ALA A 48 -20.67 -2.18 -12.88
N PRO A 49 -19.92 -1.39 -13.67
CA PRO A 49 -19.31 -0.18 -13.15
C PRO A 49 -20.42 0.77 -12.67
N LEU A 50 -20.30 1.24 -11.42
CA LEU A 50 -21.22 2.24 -10.87
C LEU A 50 -21.13 3.54 -11.69
N HIS A 51 -22.29 4.13 -12.00
CA HIS A 51 -22.37 5.48 -12.55
C HIS A 51 -21.89 6.52 -11.53
N ASP A 52 -21.49 7.70 -12.00
CA ASP A 52 -20.88 8.73 -11.16
C ASP A 52 -21.75 9.14 -9.97
N GLU A 53 -23.07 9.24 -10.16
CA GLU A 53 -24.03 9.55 -9.09
C GLU A 53 -24.06 8.45 -8.01
N GLN A 54 -23.99 7.19 -8.41
CA GLN A 54 -23.95 6.04 -7.49
C GLN A 54 -22.63 6.03 -6.71
N ARG A 55 -21.50 6.33 -7.37
CA ARG A 55 -20.19 6.45 -6.73
C ARG A 55 -20.19 7.57 -5.69
N GLN A 56 -20.78 8.72 -6.01
CA GLN A 56 -20.87 9.85 -5.09
C GLN A 56 -21.76 9.51 -3.88
N THR A 57 -22.85 8.79 -4.10
CA THR A 57 -23.75 8.32 -3.03
C THR A 57 -23.02 7.34 -2.10
N VAL A 58 -22.31 6.36 -2.65
CA VAL A 58 -21.48 5.41 -1.89
C VAL A 58 -20.42 6.14 -1.07
N TYR A 59 -19.73 7.10 -1.67
CA TYR A 59 -18.73 7.92 -0.99
C TYR A 59 -19.32 8.70 0.17
N GLN A 60 -20.47 9.37 -0.02
CA GLN A 60 -21.17 10.10 1.03
C GLN A 60 -21.58 9.19 2.19
N LYS A 61 -22.11 7.99 1.91
CA LYS A 61 -22.48 7.01 2.94
C LYS A 61 -21.26 6.60 3.76
N ILE A 62 -20.11 6.34 3.12
CA ILE A 62 -18.88 5.96 3.82
C ILE A 62 -18.35 7.10 4.69
N LEU A 63 -18.47 8.35 4.26
CA LEU A 63 -18.05 9.51 5.06
C LEU A 63 -18.83 9.67 6.37
N GLN A 64 -20.10 9.24 6.41
CA GLN A 64 -20.93 9.30 7.61
C GLN A 64 -20.64 8.19 8.62
N LEU A 65 -19.87 7.17 8.24
CA LEU A 65 -19.53 6.06 9.13
C LEU A 65 -18.53 6.47 10.21
N THR A 66 -18.72 5.92 11.41
CA THR A 66 -17.74 6.03 12.50
C THR A 66 -16.47 5.25 12.18
N VAL A 67 -15.35 5.56 12.85
CA VAL A 67 -14.07 4.86 12.65
C VAL A 67 -14.20 3.33 12.82
N PRO A 68 -14.85 2.79 13.87
CA PRO A 68 -15.03 1.34 14.00
C PRO A 68 -15.87 0.73 12.87
N GLN A 69 -16.91 1.43 12.40
CA GLN A 69 -17.72 0.98 11.27
C GLN A 69 -16.91 0.96 9.97
N LYS A 70 -16.06 1.96 9.74
CA LYS A 70 -15.16 1.99 8.59
C LYS A 70 -14.14 0.86 8.63
N ILE A 71 -13.61 0.51 9.81
CA ILE A 71 -12.70 -0.64 9.97
C ILE A 71 -13.40 -1.95 9.62
N ARG A 72 -14.62 -2.18 10.14
CA ARG A 72 -15.42 -3.37 9.78
C ARG A 72 -15.73 -3.41 8.28
N LEU A 73 -16.14 -2.27 7.71
CA LEU A 73 -16.43 -2.15 6.28
C LEU A 73 -15.19 -2.36 5.42
N ALA A 74 -14.00 -1.93 5.86
CA ALA A 74 -12.75 -2.17 5.15
C ALA A 74 -12.46 -3.67 4.97
N MET A 75 -12.84 -4.48 5.96
CA MET A 75 -12.62 -5.93 5.93
C MET A 75 -13.73 -6.67 5.16
N LEU A 76 -15.00 -6.25 5.30
CA LEU A 76 -16.18 -6.94 4.74
C LEU A 76 -16.67 -6.40 3.40
N GLY A 77 -16.39 -5.14 3.11
CA GLY A 77 -16.95 -4.38 1.99
C GLY A 77 -16.48 -4.88 0.63
N ASN A 78 -17.21 -4.45 -0.41
CA ASN A 78 -16.89 -4.70 -1.80
C ASN A 78 -15.67 -3.90 -2.27
N ARG A 79 -15.27 -4.11 -3.52
CA ARG A 79 -14.09 -3.46 -4.11
C ARG A 79 -14.14 -1.93 -4.06
N GLU A 80 -15.30 -1.33 -4.31
CA GLU A 80 -15.47 0.13 -4.32
C GLU A 80 -15.32 0.72 -2.91
N ALA A 81 -15.94 0.10 -1.90
CA ALA A 81 -15.77 0.50 -0.51
C ALA A 81 -14.29 0.46 -0.09
N ARG A 82 -13.56 -0.60 -0.45
CA ARG A 82 -12.11 -0.73 -0.17
C ARG A 82 -11.28 0.36 -0.87
N ASN A 83 -11.59 0.67 -2.14
CA ASN A 83 -10.91 1.73 -2.90
C ASN A 83 -11.10 3.13 -2.30
N ILE A 84 -12.25 3.38 -1.66
CA ILE A 84 -12.50 4.62 -0.94
C ILE A 84 -11.77 4.62 0.40
N LEU A 85 -11.90 3.53 1.17
CA LEU A 85 -11.36 3.42 2.53
C LEU A 85 -9.82 3.35 2.58
N ILE A 86 -9.15 2.85 1.54
CA ILE A 86 -7.68 2.82 1.50
C ILE A 86 -7.07 4.23 1.47
N GLN A 87 -7.83 5.23 0.99
CA GLN A 87 -7.44 6.63 0.92
C GLN A 87 -7.90 7.44 2.14
N ASP A 88 -8.45 6.80 3.17
CA ASP A 88 -8.91 7.50 4.38
C ASP A 88 -7.73 8.21 5.07
N ARG A 89 -8.05 9.32 5.77
CA ARG A 89 -7.06 10.11 6.51
C ARG A 89 -6.53 9.34 7.72
N ASN A 90 -7.34 8.46 8.29
CA ASN A 90 -6.93 7.60 9.40
C ASN A 90 -6.22 6.35 8.85
N ARG A 91 -4.94 6.22 9.18
CA ARG A 91 -4.06 5.14 8.70
C ARG A 91 -4.55 3.75 9.12
N ILE A 92 -5.15 3.62 10.29
CA ILE A 92 -5.72 2.37 10.80
C ILE A 92 -6.76 1.80 9.82
N ILE A 93 -7.54 2.66 9.16
CA ILE A 93 -8.56 2.24 8.19
C ILE A 93 -7.88 1.72 6.92
N SER A 94 -6.85 2.40 6.42
CA SER A 94 -6.04 1.92 5.30
C SER A 94 -5.39 0.56 5.61
N MET A 95 -4.88 0.38 6.83
CA MET A 95 -4.31 -0.89 7.28
C MET A 95 -5.38 -2.00 7.37
N ALA A 96 -6.58 -1.69 7.84
CA ALA A 96 -7.70 -2.62 7.87
C ALA A 96 -8.08 -3.12 6.46
N VAL A 97 -8.05 -2.25 5.44
CA VAL A 97 -8.32 -2.65 4.04
C VAL A 97 -7.33 -3.71 3.58
N LEU A 98 -6.04 -3.55 3.91
CA LEU A 98 -4.99 -4.50 3.52
C LEU A 98 -5.13 -5.88 4.18
N ARG A 99 -5.86 -5.97 5.30
CA ARG A 99 -6.20 -7.21 6.00
C ARG A 99 -7.47 -7.88 5.47
N SER A 100 -8.20 -7.26 4.54
CA SER A 100 -9.43 -7.84 3.99
C SER A 100 -9.15 -9.19 3.30
N PRO A 101 -9.89 -10.25 3.63
CA PRO A 101 -9.77 -11.54 2.95
C PRO A 101 -10.20 -11.46 1.48
N LYS A 102 -11.05 -10.49 1.12
CA LYS A 102 -11.57 -10.29 -0.24
C LYS A 102 -10.59 -9.56 -1.17
N LEU A 103 -9.43 -9.13 -0.68
CA LEU A 103 -8.46 -8.38 -1.47
C LEU A 103 -7.79 -9.30 -2.52
N SER A 104 -7.76 -8.86 -3.77
CA SER A 104 -7.14 -9.58 -4.89
C SER A 104 -5.76 -9.03 -5.26
N GLU A 105 -4.96 -9.78 -6.02
CA GLU A 105 -3.67 -9.30 -6.53
C GLU A 105 -3.81 -8.06 -7.42
N ASN A 106 -4.92 -7.95 -8.15
CA ASN A 106 -5.24 -6.79 -8.97
C ASN A 106 -5.55 -5.55 -8.13
N ASP A 107 -6.18 -5.72 -6.96
CA ASP A 107 -6.40 -4.62 -6.02
C ASP A 107 -5.06 -4.16 -5.41
N ALA A 108 -4.22 -5.11 -4.98
CA ALA A 108 -2.88 -4.81 -4.48
C ALA A 108 -2.02 -4.07 -5.52
N LEU A 109 -2.12 -4.46 -6.80
CA LEU A 109 -1.46 -3.76 -7.90
C LEU A 109 -1.98 -2.32 -8.05
N SER A 110 -3.30 -2.14 -8.03
CA SER A 110 -3.93 -0.81 -8.08
C SER A 110 -3.43 0.09 -6.96
N TYR A 111 -3.38 -0.43 -5.72
CA TYR A 111 -2.87 0.33 -4.57
C TYR A 111 -1.38 0.65 -4.68
N ALA A 112 -0.55 -0.29 -5.15
CA ALA A 112 0.87 -0.05 -5.35
C ALA A 112 1.16 1.04 -6.42
N GLN A 113 0.25 1.24 -7.39
CA GLN A 113 0.38 2.27 -8.42
C GLN A 113 -0.06 3.66 -7.95
N GLN A 114 -0.92 3.73 -6.94
CA GLN A 114 -1.44 5.00 -6.41
C GLN A 114 -0.34 5.78 -5.68
N ARG A 115 -0.24 7.09 -5.92
CA ARG A 115 0.76 7.96 -5.27
C ARG A 115 0.19 8.79 -4.11
N ASN A 116 -1.12 8.78 -3.93
CA ASN A 116 -1.83 9.51 -2.88
C ASN A 116 -1.93 8.72 -1.57
N LEU A 117 -1.64 7.42 -1.55
CA LEU A 117 -1.73 6.58 -0.35
C LEU A 117 -0.63 6.90 0.69
N PRO A 118 -0.86 6.57 1.98
CA PRO A 118 0.17 6.70 3.02
C PRO A 118 1.33 5.72 2.80
N GLN A 119 2.53 6.09 3.27
CA GLN A 119 3.76 5.29 3.11
C GLN A 119 3.61 3.87 3.67
N ASP A 120 2.89 3.75 4.78
CA ASP A 120 2.63 2.51 5.51
C ASP A 120 1.94 1.45 4.63
N VAL A 121 1.08 1.87 3.69
CA VAL A 121 0.42 0.96 2.77
C VAL A 121 1.46 0.25 1.89
N PHE A 122 2.44 0.98 1.37
CA PHE A 122 3.51 0.39 0.56
C PHE A 122 4.45 -0.47 1.40
N ALA A 123 4.66 -0.11 2.66
CA ALA A 123 5.44 -0.91 3.60
C ALA A 123 4.79 -2.28 3.84
N VAL A 124 3.49 -2.31 4.16
CA VAL A 124 2.73 -3.55 4.38
C VAL A 124 2.61 -4.37 3.09
N LEU A 125 2.29 -3.74 1.96
CA LEU A 125 2.23 -4.43 0.65
C LEU A 125 3.58 -5.07 0.30
N GLY A 126 4.68 -4.35 0.53
CA GLY A 126 6.03 -4.83 0.28
C GLY A 126 6.49 -5.92 1.24
N LYS A 127 6.03 -5.96 2.49
CA LYS A 127 6.39 -7.03 3.44
C LYS A 127 5.62 -8.33 3.17
N ASN A 128 4.42 -8.23 2.62
CA ASN A 128 3.54 -9.39 2.44
C ASN A 128 3.95 -10.25 1.21
N LYS A 129 4.28 -11.52 1.48
CA LYS A 129 4.67 -12.51 0.45
C LYS A 129 3.57 -12.82 -0.55
N ARG A 130 2.29 -12.70 -0.14
CA ARG A 130 1.13 -12.94 -1.01
C ARG A 130 1.14 -12.00 -2.21
N TRP A 131 1.36 -10.70 -1.95
CA TRP A 131 1.34 -9.66 -2.98
C TRP A 131 2.64 -9.61 -3.76
N THR A 132 3.76 -9.72 -3.06
CA THR A 132 5.08 -9.65 -3.68
C THR A 132 5.38 -10.85 -4.57
N LYS A 133 4.67 -11.97 -4.48
CA LYS A 133 4.79 -13.06 -5.47
C LYS A 133 4.39 -12.60 -6.88
N TYR A 134 3.46 -11.64 -6.99
CA TYR A 134 3.00 -11.13 -8.26
C TYR A 134 3.96 -10.06 -8.80
N TYR A 135 4.61 -10.34 -9.93
CA TYR A 135 5.64 -9.47 -10.51
C TYR A 135 5.18 -8.01 -10.74
N PRO A 136 3.98 -7.74 -11.30
CA PRO A 136 3.51 -6.38 -11.49
C PRO A 136 3.44 -5.57 -10.19
N VAL A 137 3.13 -6.20 -9.06
CA VAL A 137 3.13 -5.52 -7.75
C VAL A 137 4.54 -5.11 -7.35
N LYS A 138 5.54 -6.00 -7.51
CA LYS A 138 6.96 -5.63 -7.26
C LYS A 138 7.36 -4.43 -8.10
N LEU A 139 7.06 -4.47 -9.41
CA LEU A 139 7.39 -3.41 -10.33
C LEU A 139 6.70 -2.09 -9.98
N ALA A 140 5.42 -2.13 -9.60
CA ALA A 140 4.67 -0.96 -9.18
C ALA A 140 5.25 -0.35 -7.89
N LEU A 141 5.56 -1.18 -6.89
CA LEU A 141 6.18 -0.72 -5.63
C LEU A 141 7.52 -0.05 -5.89
N VAL A 142 8.40 -0.63 -6.72
CA VAL A 142 9.72 -0.04 -7.01
C VAL A 142 9.60 1.30 -7.75
N ASN A 143 8.58 1.48 -8.59
CA ASN A 143 8.36 2.73 -9.33
C ASN A 143 7.62 3.81 -8.51
N ASN A 144 7.15 3.49 -7.31
CA ASN A 144 6.41 4.42 -6.48
C ASN A 144 7.35 5.20 -5.54
N PRO A 145 7.36 6.55 -5.56
CA PRO A 145 8.23 7.35 -4.69
C PRO A 145 7.97 7.17 -3.21
N LYS A 146 6.76 6.76 -2.82
CA LYS A 146 6.38 6.55 -1.41
C LYS A 146 6.74 5.17 -0.87
N THR A 147 7.26 4.26 -1.71
CA THR A 147 7.73 2.97 -1.23
C THR A 147 9.04 3.17 -0.46
N PRO A 148 9.15 2.66 0.79
CA PRO A 148 10.39 2.73 1.55
C PRO A 148 11.58 2.17 0.77
N LEU A 149 12.71 2.90 0.79
CA LEU A 149 13.87 2.58 -0.05
C LEU A 149 14.36 1.14 0.15
N HIS A 150 14.40 0.65 1.39
CA HIS A 150 14.86 -0.71 1.71
C HIS A 150 14.00 -1.80 1.03
N ILE A 151 12.68 -1.58 0.91
CA ILE A 151 11.77 -2.49 0.20
C ILE A 151 12.04 -2.47 -1.29
N SER A 152 12.15 -1.28 -1.86
CA SER A 152 12.44 -1.09 -3.29
C SER A 152 13.76 -1.74 -3.68
N MET A 153 14.81 -1.54 -2.87
CA MET A 153 16.14 -2.14 -3.07
C MET A 153 16.09 -3.66 -3.14
N ARG A 154 15.35 -4.30 -2.23
CA ARG A 154 15.15 -5.76 -2.22
C ARG A 154 14.52 -6.27 -3.51
N PHE A 155 13.66 -5.48 -4.16
CA PHE A 155 12.96 -5.89 -5.37
C PHE A 155 13.74 -5.69 -6.66
N ILE A 156 14.76 -4.83 -6.68
CA ILE A 156 15.61 -4.56 -7.87
C ILE A 156 16.17 -5.87 -8.46
N GLU A 157 16.65 -6.77 -7.62
CA GLU A 157 17.28 -8.02 -8.05
C GLU A 157 16.32 -8.96 -8.78
N TYR A 158 15.01 -8.79 -8.60
CA TYR A 158 13.99 -9.61 -9.24
C TYR A 158 13.43 -8.98 -10.53
N LEU A 159 13.81 -7.75 -10.87
CA LEU A 159 13.31 -7.06 -12.05
C LEU A 159 13.94 -7.59 -13.34
N THR A 160 13.17 -7.53 -14.43
CA THR A 160 13.69 -7.84 -15.78
C THR A 160 14.68 -6.76 -16.22
N GLU A 161 15.55 -7.08 -17.19
CA GLU A 161 16.50 -6.09 -17.73
C GLU A 161 15.81 -4.90 -18.38
N ARG A 162 14.68 -5.13 -19.06
CA ARG A 162 13.86 -4.07 -19.66
C ARG A 162 13.40 -3.10 -18.58
N ASP A 163 12.88 -3.63 -17.47
CA ASP A 163 12.33 -2.82 -16.39
C ASP A 163 13.43 -2.13 -15.58
N LEU A 164 14.59 -2.78 -15.39
CA LEU A 164 15.76 -2.14 -14.80
C LEU A 164 16.27 -0.96 -15.66
N LYS A 165 16.26 -1.10 -17.00
CA LYS A 165 16.62 -0.01 -17.91
C LYS A 165 15.64 1.15 -17.77
N ALA A 166 14.34 0.87 -17.72
CA ALA A 166 13.31 1.88 -17.49
C ALA A 166 13.48 2.56 -16.12
N LEU A 167 13.69 1.78 -15.06
CA LEU A 167 13.91 2.26 -13.70
C LEU A 167 15.13 3.18 -13.64
N SER A 168 16.26 2.80 -14.24
CA SER A 168 17.51 3.59 -14.24
C SER A 168 17.41 5.00 -14.86
N ARG A 169 16.32 5.26 -15.60
CA ARG A 169 16.01 6.53 -16.26
C ARG A 169 14.82 7.24 -15.60
N ASN A 170 14.17 6.61 -14.63
CA ASN A 170 12.96 7.12 -14.02
C ASN A 170 13.29 8.26 -13.04
N LYS A 171 12.78 9.46 -13.31
CA LYS A 171 12.97 10.64 -12.45
C LYS A 171 11.99 10.68 -11.26
N ASN A 172 11.00 9.78 -11.23
CA ASN A 172 10.01 9.72 -10.16
C ASN A 172 10.49 8.93 -8.93
N VAL A 173 11.68 8.33 -8.98
CA VAL A 173 12.22 7.50 -7.90
C VAL A 173 13.53 8.10 -7.37
N SER A 174 13.93 7.69 -6.17
CA SER A 174 15.18 8.14 -5.53
C SER A 174 16.41 7.92 -6.42
N SER A 175 17.36 8.86 -6.38
CA SER A 175 18.63 8.77 -7.10
C SER A 175 19.42 7.51 -6.72
N VAL A 176 19.33 7.09 -5.46
CA VAL A 176 19.97 5.86 -4.95
C VAL A 176 19.39 4.64 -5.66
N LEU A 177 18.07 4.58 -5.83
CA LEU A 177 17.37 3.49 -6.51
C LEU A 177 17.76 3.44 -8.00
N ASN A 178 17.86 4.60 -8.65
CA ASN A 178 18.35 4.71 -10.03
C ASN A 178 19.78 4.18 -10.19
N GLN A 179 20.68 4.57 -9.30
CA GLN A 179 22.08 4.12 -9.34
C GLN A 179 22.19 2.62 -9.11
N SER A 180 21.43 2.09 -8.14
CA SER A 180 21.36 0.65 -7.88
C SER A 180 20.86 -0.13 -9.09
N ALA A 181 19.83 0.35 -9.78
CA ALA A 181 19.35 -0.26 -11.01
C ALA A 181 20.42 -0.30 -12.11
N ARG A 182 21.20 0.79 -12.28
CA ARG A 182 22.33 0.84 -13.24
C ARG A 182 23.43 -0.15 -12.89
N ASN A 183 23.80 -0.21 -11.61
CA ASN A 183 24.82 -1.13 -11.12
C ASN A 183 24.40 -2.60 -11.36
N THR A 184 23.14 -2.94 -11.10
CA THR A 184 22.60 -4.28 -11.37
C THR A 184 22.61 -4.63 -12.85
N LEU A 185 22.26 -3.69 -13.74
CA LEU A 185 22.35 -3.91 -15.19
C LEU A 185 23.78 -4.15 -15.66
N GLN A 186 24.75 -3.38 -15.16
CA GLN A 186 26.16 -3.56 -15.52
C GLN A 186 26.69 -4.91 -15.01
N LYS A 187 26.29 -5.34 -13.81
CA LYS A 187 26.68 -6.66 -13.27
C LYS A 187 26.16 -7.79 -14.17
N ARG A 188 24.89 -7.74 -14.59
CA ARG A 188 24.29 -8.76 -15.48
C ARG A 188 24.93 -8.77 -16.87
N GLY A 189 25.17 -7.60 -17.46
CA GLY A 189 25.82 -7.50 -18.77
C GLY A 189 27.30 -7.91 -18.79
N LYS A 190 27.97 -8.02 -17.64
CA LYS A 190 29.33 -8.57 -17.52
C LYS A 190 29.36 -10.09 -17.29
N GLN A 191 28.20 -10.69 -16.97
CA GLN A 191 28.05 -12.12 -16.68
C GLN A 191 27.45 -12.91 -17.85
N ALA A 192 27.01 -12.23 -18.90
CA ALA A 192 26.55 -12.80 -20.18
C ALA A 192 27.67 -12.74 -21.22
#